data_AF-A0A1I0JXP9-F1
#
_entry.id   AF-A0A1I0JXP9-F1
#
_cell.length_a   1.000
_cell.length_b   1.000
_cell.length_c   1.000
_cell.angle_alpha   90.00
_cell.angle_beta   90.00
_cell.angle_gamma   90.00
#
_symmetry.space_group_name_H-M   'P 1'
#
loop_
_entity.id
_entity.type
_entity.pdbx_description
1 polymer ?
#
loop_
_entity_poly.entity_id
_entity_poly.type
_entity_poly.pdbx_seq_one_letter_code
_entity_poly.pdbx_strand_id
1 'polypeptide(L)'
;MCREFNVNETWLRTGDGEMFNKMDAEDIAFNHFGYIMGNATAQKKAVLSALVEMVYCVPDDKWDYIFNQFESCLKEARENREDEGED
;
A
#
# COMPACT_ATOMS: atom_id res chain seq x y z
N MET A 1 9.46 -1.72 21.46
CA MET A 1 8.77 -3.02 21.49
C MET A 1 7.32 -2.91 21.01
N CYS A 2 6.34 -2.41 21.79
CA CYS A 2 4.93 -2.37 21.36
C CYS A 2 4.70 -1.66 20.00
N ARG A 3 5.25 -0.46 19.83
CA ARG A 3 5.14 0.30 18.56
C ARG A 3 5.88 -0.34 17.38
N GLU A 4 6.99 -1.03 17.65
CA GLU A 4 7.89 -1.57 16.61
C GLU A 4 7.38 -2.89 16.04
N PHE A 5 6.71 -3.69 16.87
CA PHE A 5 6.10 -4.97 16.47
C PHE A 5 4.57 -4.88 16.35
N ASN A 6 4.02 -3.67 16.39
CA ASN A 6 2.59 -3.38 16.42
C ASN A 6 1.78 -4.21 17.45
N VAL A 7 2.37 -4.45 18.62
CA VAL A 7 1.76 -5.22 19.72
C VAL A 7 0.90 -4.31 20.59
N ASN A 8 -0.28 -4.78 20.98
CA ASN A 8 -1.16 -4.07 21.88
C ASN A 8 -0.61 -4.08 23.31
N GLU A 9 -0.47 -2.91 23.95
CA GLU A 9 0.14 -2.81 25.28
C GLU A 9 -0.71 -3.47 26.38
N THR A 10 -2.04 -3.38 26.28
CA THR A 10 -2.95 -4.03 27.24
C THR A 10 -2.75 -5.54 27.19
N TRP A 11 -2.76 -6.12 25.99
CA TRP A 11 -2.48 -7.53 25.81
C TRP A 11 -1.09 -7.91 26.33
N LEU A 12 -0.05 -7.11 26.05
CA LEU A 12 1.31 -7.42 26.50
C LEU A 12 1.44 -7.46 28.03
N ARG A 13 0.66 -6.65 28.74
CA ARG A 13 0.72 -6.53 30.20
C ARG A 13 -0.21 -7.49 30.93
N THR A 14 -1.39 -7.77 30.39
CA THR A 14 -2.44 -8.53 31.09
C THR A 14 -2.81 -9.84 30.40
N GLY A 15 -2.48 -10.00 29.12
CA GLY A 15 -2.94 -11.11 28.28
C GLY A 15 -4.37 -10.92 27.73
N ASP A 16 -5.04 -9.81 28.05
CA ASP A 16 -6.42 -9.57 27.62
C ASP A 16 -6.48 -8.79 26.30
N GLY A 17 -7.41 -9.20 25.44
CA GLY A 17 -7.64 -8.56 24.13
C GLY A 17 -6.82 -9.16 22.99
N GLU A 18 -6.73 -8.42 21.88
CA GLU A 18 -5.98 -8.85 20.70
C GLU A 18 -4.48 -8.58 20.88
N MET A 19 -3.65 -9.54 20.46
CA MET A 19 -2.20 -9.46 20.56
C MET A 19 -1.60 -8.29 19.77
N PHE A 20 -2.16 -8.01 18.59
CA PHE A 20 -1.72 -6.95 17.71
C PHE A 20 -2.76 -5.85 17.61
N ASN A 21 -2.31 -4.61 17.43
CA ASN A 21 -3.25 -3.56 17.06
C ASN A 21 -3.75 -3.79 15.63
N LYS A 22 -4.96 -3.29 15.35
CA LYS A 22 -5.45 -3.25 13.97
C LYS A 22 -4.50 -2.38 13.16
N MET A 23 -4.04 -2.90 12.03
CA MET A 23 -3.30 -2.11 11.06
C MET A 23 -4.20 -1.02 10.50
N ASP A 24 -3.71 0.20 10.50
CA ASP A 24 -4.35 1.28 9.77
C ASP A 24 -3.97 1.25 8.29
N ALA A 25 -4.50 2.19 7.51
CA ALA A 25 -4.23 2.25 6.08
C ALA A 25 -2.74 2.50 5.77
N GLU A 26 -2.03 3.23 6.62
CA GLU A 26 -0.61 3.54 6.45
C GLU A 26 0.25 2.31 6.72
N ASP A 27 -0.05 1.56 7.79
CA ASP A 27 0.59 0.28 8.10
C ASP A 27 0.45 -0.72 6.96
N ILE A 28 -0.76 -0.84 6.39
CA ILE A 28 -1.03 -1.73 5.26
C ILE A 28 -0.20 -1.31 4.04
N ALA A 29 -0.19 -0.01 3.72
CA ALA A 29 0.57 0.53 2.59
C ALA A 29 2.08 0.29 2.75
N PHE A 30 2.62 0.51 3.95
CA PHE A 30 4.03 0.27 4.26
C PHE A 30 4.40 -1.21 4.11
N ASN A 31 3.57 -2.12 4.61
CA ASN A 31 3.79 -3.55 4.47
C ASN A 31 3.73 -4.00 3.00
N HIS A 32 2.79 -3.48 2.22
CA HIS A 32 2.73 -3.76 0.77
C HIS A 32 3.99 -3.26 0.06
N PHE A 33 4.45 -2.06 0.39
CA PHE A 33 5.69 -1.51 -0.17
C PHE A 33 6.89 -2.43 0.14
N GLY A 34 7.09 -2.78 1.41
CA GLY A 34 8.16 -3.68 1.85
C GLY A 34 8.08 -5.05 1.17
N TYR A 35 6.88 -5.61 1.07
CA TYR A 35 6.65 -6.89 0.40
C TYR A 35 7.02 -6.84 -1.09
N ILE A 36 6.61 -5.80 -1.82
CA ILE A 36 6.93 -5.63 -3.24
C ILE A 36 8.45 -5.47 -3.42
N MET A 37 9.09 -4.65 -2.60
CA MET A 37 10.54 -4.42 -2.68
C MET A 37 11.34 -5.68 -2.32
N GLY A 38 10.85 -6.54 -1.45
CA GLY A 38 11.45 -7.83 -1.14
C GLY A 38 11.23 -8.87 -2.25
N ASN A 39 9.99 -9.04 -2.70
CA ASN A 39 9.54 -10.29 -3.34
C ASN A 39 9.09 -10.14 -4.80
N ALA A 40 8.83 -8.92 -5.29
CA ALA A 40 8.31 -8.73 -6.64
C ALA A 40 9.39 -8.82 -7.73
N THR A 41 8.96 -8.76 -8.99
CA THR A 41 9.86 -8.71 -10.15
C THR A 41 10.63 -7.39 -10.22
N ALA A 42 11.78 -7.38 -10.90
CA ALA A 42 12.59 -6.17 -11.08
C ALA A 42 11.78 -5.01 -11.69
N GLN A 43 10.90 -5.32 -12.65
CA GLN A 43 10.01 -4.35 -13.29
C GLN A 43 9.08 -3.69 -12.27
N LYS A 44 8.43 -4.48 -11.40
CA LYS A 44 7.52 -3.95 -10.36
C LYS A 44 8.27 -3.08 -9.36
N LYS A 45 9.48 -3.49 -8.95
CA LYS A 45 10.34 -2.69 -8.06
C LYS A 45 10.74 -1.35 -8.69
N ALA A 46 11.10 -1.37 -9.97
CA ALA A 46 11.48 -0.16 -10.70
C ALA A 46 10.32 0.83 -10.81
N VAL A 47 9.12 0.35 -11.18
CA VAL A 47 7.92 1.19 -11.25
C VAL A 47 7.58 1.79 -9.89
N LEU A 48 7.57 0.98 -8.83
CA LEU A 48 7.26 1.46 -7.49
C LEU A 48 8.27 2.51 -6.99
N SER A 49 9.56 2.30 -7.27
CA SER A 49 10.61 3.26 -6.91
C SER A 49 10.42 4.59 -7.65
N ALA A 50 10.11 4.55 -8.95
CA ALA A 50 9.86 5.75 -9.74
C ALA A 50 8.61 6.52 -9.27
N LEU A 51 7.56 5.82 -8.84
CA LEU A 51 6.37 6.46 -8.27
C LEU A 51 6.69 7.21 -6.96
N VAL A 52 7.48 6.60 -6.08
CA VAL A 52 7.91 7.27 -4.84
C VAL A 52 8.77 8.49 -5.16
N GLU A 53 9.71 8.38 -6.10
CA GLU A 53 10.54 9.52 -6.54
C GLU A 53 9.69 10.64 -7.15
N MET A 54 8.66 10.29 -7.94
CA MET A 54 7.71 11.24 -8.48
C MET A 54 6.98 12.01 -7.37
N VAL A 55 6.61 11.34 -6.27
CA VAL A 55 5.97 11.99 -5.11
C VAL A 55 6.84 13.08 -4.49
N TYR A 56 8.17 12.91 -4.49
CA TYR A 56 9.08 13.94 -3.97
C TYR A 56 9.35 15.08 -4.96
N CYS A 57 9.27 14.83 -6.26
CA CYS A 57 9.76 15.74 -7.29
C CYS A 57 8.65 16.56 -7.97
N VAL A 58 7.40 16.10 -7.96
CA VAL A 58 6.31 16.74 -8.68
C VAL A 58 5.70 17.90 -7.87
N PRO A 59 5.54 19.10 -8.48
CA PRO A 59 4.86 20.23 -7.84
C PRO A 59 3.40 19.94 -7.48
N ASP A 60 2.94 20.55 -6.39
CA ASP A 60 1.60 20.27 -5.84
C ASP A 60 0.45 20.54 -6.83
N ASP A 61 0.61 21.52 -7.72
CA ASP A 61 -0.38 21.93 -8.71
C ASP A 61 -0.54 20.92 -9.88
N LYS A 62 0.22 19.83 -9.88
CA LYS A 62 0.15 18.76 -10.90
C LYS A 62 -0.52 17.48 -10.42
N TRP A 63 -0.81 17.35 -9.11
CA TRP A 63 -1.38 16.12 -8.56
C TRP A 63 -2.78 15.81 -9.05
N ASP A 64 -3.63 16.82 -9.30
CA ASP A 64 -4.98 16.60 -9.83
C ASP A 64 -4.94 15.85 -11.17
N TYR A 65 -4.02 16.24 -12.05
CA TYR A 65 -3.84 15.56 -13.33
C TYR A 65 -3.36 14.12 -13.14
N ILE A 66 -2.34 13.92 -12.30
CA ILE A 66 -1.75 12.60 -12.03
C ILE A 66 -2.78 11.66 -11.39
N PHE A 67 -3.54 12.15 -10.42
CA PHE A 67 -4.56 11.39 -9.71
C PHE A 67 -5.65 10.91 -10.66
N ASN A 68 -6.14 11.79 -11.54
CA ASN A 68 -7.16 11.44 -12.53
C ASN A 68 -6.68 10.37 -13.52
N GLN A 69 -5.42 10.43 -13.95
CA GLN A 69 -4.86 9.39 -14.83
C GLN A 69 -4.72 8.05 -14.09
N PHE A 70 -4.25 8.08 -12.84
CA PHE A 70 -4.08 6.89 -12.03
C PHE A 70 -5.42 6.18 -11.76
N GLU A 71 -6.46 6.93 -11.42
CA GLU A 71 -7.81 6.40 -11.23
C GLU A 71 -8.38 5.77 -12.51
N SER A 72 -8.14 6.37 -13.68
CA SER A 72 -8.56 5.78 -14.96
C SER A 72 -7.93 4.40 -15.18
N CYS A 73 -6.61 4.28 -14.99
CA CYS A 73 -5.91 3.01 -15.13
C CYS A 73 -6.39 1.96 -14.12
N LEU A 74 -6.66 2.36 -12.87
CA LEU A 74 -7.19 1.45 -11.85
C LEU A 74 -8.59 0.95 -12.19
N LYS A 75 -9.43 1.84 -12.73
CA LYS A 75 -10.78 1.48 -13.16
C LYS A 75 -10.75 0.46 -14.29
N GLU A 76 -9.95 0.71 -15.33
CA GLU A 76 -9.76 -0.24 -16.45
C GLU A 76 -9.22 -1.59 -15.96
N ALA A 77 -8.28 -1.58 -15.02
CA ALA A 77 -7.70 -2.82 -14.46
C ALA A 77 -8.68 -3.62 -13.58
N ARG A 78 -9.76 -2.99 -13.08
CA ARG A 78 -10.83 -3.65 -12.33
C ARG A 78 -11.90 -4.19 -13.29
N GLU A 79 -12.32 -3.39 -14.26
CA GLU A 79 -13.29 -3.78 -15.29
C GLU A 79 -12.80 -5.01 -16.07
N ASN A 80 -11.52 -5.03 -16.50
CA ASN A 80 -10.94 -6.19 -17.19
C ASN A 80 -10.92 -7.48 -16.34
N ARG A 81 -10.99 -7.41 -15.00
CA ARG A 81 -11.05 -8.62 -14.15
C ARG A 81 -12.46 -9.14 -13.95
N GLU A 82 -13.46 -8.29 -14.13
CA GLU A 82 -14.87 -8.68 -14.02
C GLU A 82 -15.29 -9.45 -15.29
N ASP A 83 -14.78 -9.06 -16.45
CA ASP A 83 -15.00 -9.76 -17.73
C ASP A 83 -14.28 -11.14 -17.81
N GLU A 84 -13.16 -11.33 -17.10
CA GLU A 84 -12.44 -12.63 -17.05
C GLU A 84 -13.08 -13.64 -16.07
N GLY A 85 -14.07 -13.23 -15.26
CA GLY A 85 -14.74 -14.06 -14.26
C GLY A 85 -16.06 -14.70 -14.71
N GLU A 86 -16.50 -14.45 -15.95
CA GLU A 86 -17.78 -14.95 -16.50
C GLU A 86 -17.66 -16.17 -17.45
N ASP A 87 -16.47 -16.77 -17.60
CA ASP A 87 -16.24 -18.01 -18.38
C ASP A 87 -16.22 -19.30 -17.54
#